data_AF-A0A660PWB9-F1
#
_entry.id   AF-A0A660PWB9-F1
#
_cell.length_a   1.000
_cell.length_b   1.000
_cell.length_c   1.000
_cell.angle_alpha   90.00
_cell.angle_beta   90.00
_cell.angle_gamma   90.00
#
_symmetry.space_group_name_H-M   'P 1'
#
loop_
_entity.id
_entity.type
_entity.pdbx_description
1 polymer ?
#
loop_
_entity_poly.entity_id
_entity_poly.type
_entity_poly.pdbx_seq_one_letter_code
_entity_poly.pdbx_strand_id
1 'polypeptide(L)'
;MCVKHSCHAGVQMSNNIRLLVGIVAGAAIVYLAVFVIPFLQPFKGIVQSMPMSYGDMTQAIYFVVSLALMIILSRGKLYEYGFRLVAFKPLLKAVLISIPVMLVLMVIMMISVMLSGVMPGSYGPVGQMGMSLNKAIISVWLIASTCEELFFRGLLYGFLAPLKEKGFSLFRIQISLPVTVCALMFGLGHLCLLSMMPGVMVANIVVATTICGFIAGYFREQTGSLIPAIAVHMTFNIVGSTLPLLAG
;
A
#
# COMPACT_ATOMS: atom_id res chain seq x y z
N MET A 1 -8.74 11.07 33.90
CA MET A 1 -7.36 11.57 33.75
C MET A 1 -7.19 12.11 32.34
N CYS A 2 -7.04 13.44 32.23
CA CYS A 2 -6.95 14.15 30.96
C CYS A 2 -5.51 14.02 30.43
N VAL A 3 -5.33 13.31 29.31
CA VAL A 3 -4.02 13.16 28.67
C VAL A 3 -3.69 14.47 27.97
N LYS A 4 -2.67 15.17 28.47
CA LYS A 4 -2.12 16.39 27.86
C LYS A 4 -1.83 16.14 26.37
N HIS A 5 -2.44 16.96 25.53
CA HIS A 5 -2.11 17.07 24.12
C HIS A 5 -0.61 17.31 23.94
N SER A 6 0.08 16.34 23.34
CA SER A 6 1.44 16.50 22.85
C SER A 6 1.45 17.63 21.83
N CYS A 7 2.12 18.74 22.16
CA CYS A 7 2.42 19.81 21.22
C CYS A 7 3.30 19.26 20.10
N HIS A 8 2.70 19.00 18.94
CA HIS A 8 3.44 18.78 17.71
C HIS A 8 4.15 20.08 17.32
N ALA A 9 5.48 20.11 17.42
CA ALA A 9 6.32 21.13 16.81
C ALA A 9 6.42 20.93 15.27
N GLY A 10 5.28 20.67 14.63
CA GLY A 10 5.13 20.65 13.19
C GLY A 10 4.73 22.04 12.70
N VAL A 11 5.06 22.35 11.44
CA VAL A 11 4.61 23.58 10.77
C VAL A 11 3.11 23.77 11.04
N GLN A 12 2.75 24.88 11.70
CA GLN A 12 1.36 25.24 11.92
C GLN A 12 0.74 25.50 10.54
N MET A 13 -0.05 24.55 10.08
CA MET A 13 -0.69 24.54 8.78
C MET A 13 -2.16 24.20 9.00
N SER A 14 -3.05 24.91 8.30
CA SER A 14 -4.47 24.62 8.39
C SER A 14 -4.78 23.21 7.88
N ASN A 15 -5.84 22.60 8.42
CA ASN A 15 -6.22 21.23 8.08
C ASN A 15 -6.45 21.02 6.58
N ASN A 16 -6.98 22.03 5.88
CA ASN A 16 -7.24 21.96 4.44
C ASN A 16 -5.94 22.00 3.62
N ILE A 17 -4.99 22.87 4.00
CA ILE A 17 -3.69 22.94 3.33
C ILE A 17 -2.91 21.65 3.59
N ARG A 18 -2.95 21.10 4.81
CA ARG A 18 -2.30 19.83 5.12
C ARG A 18 -2.85 18.68 4.28
N LEU A 19 -4.17 18.60 4.16
CA LEU A 19 -4.81 17.60 3.30
C LEU A 19 -4.37 17.75 1.84
N LEU A 20 -4.42 18.97 1.30
CA LEU A 20 -4.01 19.25 -0.08
C LEU A 20 -2.54 18.89 -0.33
N VAL A 21 -1.64 19.34 0.55
CA VAL A 21 -0.21 19.03 0.47
C VAL A 21 0.03 17.53 0.54
N GLY A 22 -0.67 16.81 1.44
CA GLY A 22 -0.53 15.36 1.55
C GLY A 22 -0.95 14.63 0.27
N ILE A 23 -2.10 15.00 -0.31
CA ILE A 23 -2.59 14.41 -1.56
C ILE A 23 -1.64 14.72 -2.72
N VAL A 24 -1.27 15.99 -2.90
CA VAL A 24 -0.42 16.43 -4.01
C VAL A 24 0.98 15.81 -3.89
N ALA A 25 1.61 15.88 -2.71
CA ALA A 25 2.92 15.30 -2.48
C ALA A 25 2.90 13.78 -2.62
N GLY A 26 1.87 13.11 -2.09
CA GLY A 26 1.72 11.67 -2.23
C GLY A 26 1.54 11.27 -3.71
N ALA A 27 0.69 11.97 -4.45
CA ALA A 27 0.50 11.72 -5.88
C ALA A 27 1.78 11.98 -6.68
N ALA A 28 2.52 13.04 -6.35
CA ALA A 28 3.82 13.34 -6.96
C ALA A 28 4.86 12.23 -6.68
N ILE A 29 4.90 11.68 -5.46
CA ILE A 29 5.80 10.57 -5.13
C ILE A 29 5.40 9.29 -5.86
N VAL A 30 4.11 8.96 -5.94
CA VAL A 30 3.63 7.81 -6.74
C VAL A 30 3.98 8.00 -8.21
N TYR A 31 3.74 9.19 -8.76
CA TYR A 31 4.11 9.52 -10.13
C TYR A 31 5.62 9.38 -10.35
N LEU A 32 6.43 9.93 -9.46
CA LEU A 32 7.89 9.80 -9.49
C LEU A 32 8.30 8.33 -9.46
N ALA A 33 7.79 7.54 -8.52
CA ALA A 33 8.14 6.13 -8.36
C ALA A 33 7.81 5.30 -9.61
N VAL A 34 6.66 5.55 -10.24
CA VAL A 34 6.22 4.82 -11.43
C VAL A 34 6.91 5.31 -12.70
N PHE A 35 7.07 6.63 -12.88
CA PHE A 35 7.49 7.22 -14.15
C PHE A 35 8.96 7.64 -14.21
N VAL A 36 9.71 7.67 -13.10
CA VAL A 36 11.17 7.91 -13.15
C VAL A 36 11.89 6.81 -13.91
N ILE A 37 11.38 5.59 -13.88
CA ILE A 37 12.01 4.44 -14.54
C ILE A 37 12.16 4.65 -16.07
N PRO A 38 11.11 5.07 -16.80
CA PRO A 38 11.25 5.53 -18.19
C PRO A 38 12.29 6.64 -18.41
N PHE A 39 12.46 7.57 -17.47
CA PHE A 39 13.48 8.62 -17.58
C PHE A 39 14.92 8.10 -17.42
N LEU A 40 15.09 6.90 -16.85
CA LEU A 40 16.40 6.24 -16.73
C LEU A 40 16.79 5.44 -17.99
N GLN A 41 15.94 5.40 -19.03
CA GLN A 41 16.23 4.72 -20.31
C GLN A 41 17.53 5.18 -21.02
N PRO A 42 17.97 6.45 -20.95
CA PRO A 42 19.28 6.83 -21.47
C PRO A 42 20.46 6.12 -20.77
N PHE A 43 20.25 5.63 -19.55
CA PHE A 43 21.22 4.87 -18.76
C PHE A 43 20.96 3.36 -18.82
N LYS A 44 20.21 2.88 -19.80
CA LYS A 44 19.76 1.49 -19.93
C LYS A 44 20.90 0.46 -19.82
N GLY A 45 22.11 0.78 -20.29
CA GLY A 45 23.28 -0.11 -20.12
C GLY A 45 23.68 -0.34 -18.65
N ILE A 46 23.55 0.69 -17.81
CA ILE A 46 23.80 0.58 -16.37
C ILE A 46 22.60 -0.09 -15.68
N VAL A 47 21.37 0.32 -16.02
CA VAL A 47 20.15 -0.22 -15.40
C VAL A 47 19.96 -1.71 -15.72
N GLN A 48 20.23 -2.15 -16.95
CA GLN A 48 20.13 -3.57 -17.33
C GLN A 48 21.23 -4.44 -16.74
N SER A 49 22.34 -3.85 -16.29
CA SER A 49 23.38 -4.56 -15.55
C SER A 49 23.00 -4.81 -14.08
N MET A 50 21.98 -4.10 -13.57
CA MET A 50 21.49 -4.31 -12.21
C MET A 50 20.56 -5.53 -12.15
N PRO A 51 20.70 -6.42 -11.16
CA PRO A 51 19.85 -7.60 -11.02
C PRO A 51 18.43 -7.29 -10.49
N MET A 52 17.95 -6.05 -10.60
CA MET A 52 16.67 -5.58 -10.06
C MET A 52 15.63 -5.41 -11.16
N SER A 53 14.40 -5.82 -10.88
CA SER A 53 13.27 -5.53 -11.77
C SER A 53 12.84 -4.06 -11.64
N TYR A 54 12.09 -3.57 -12.63
CA TYR A 54 11.47 -2.24 -12.53
C TYR A 54 10.55 -2.11 -11.32
N GLY A 55 9.83 -3.18 -10.96
CA GLY A 55 9.04 -3.22 -9.73
C GLY A 55 9.91 -2.98 -8.49
N ASP A 56 11.04 -3.68 -8.38
CA ASP A 56 11.97 -3.52 -7.25
C ASP A 56 12.53 -2.09 -7.15
N MET A 57 12.79 -1.44 -8.29
CA MET A 57 13.23 -0.03 -8.33
C MET A 57 12.15 0.91 -7.80
N THR A 58 10.88 0.72 -8.19
CA THR A 58 9.74 1.49 -7.65
C THR A 58 9.68 1.33 -6.13
N GLN A 59 9.84 0.11 -5.62
CA GLN A 59 9.84 -0.16 -4.18
C GLN A 59 11.00 0.53 -3.45
N ALA A 60 12.21 0.52 -4.04
CA ALA A 60 13.35 1.22 -3.50
C ALA A 60 13.11 2.74 -3.41
N ILE A 61 12.48 3.34 -4.41
CA ILE A 61 12.10 4.77 -4.38
C ILE A 61 11.12 5.03 -3.24
N TYR A 62 10.06 4.23 -3.10
CA TYR A 62 9.13 4.37 -1.98
C TYR A 62 9.84 4.28 -0.64
N PHE A 63 10.73 3.30 -0.46
CA PHE A 63 11.47 3.13 0.77
C PHE A 63 12.36 4.34 1.10
N VAL A 64 13.23 4.73 0.17
CA VAL A 64 14.24 5.78 0.38
C VAL A 64 13.57 7.14 0.60
N VAL A 65 12.64 7.52 -0.29
CA VAL A 65 11.94 8.81 -0.19
C VAL A 65 11.10 8.87 1.08
N SER A 66 10.39 7.79 1.42
CA SER A 66 9.58 7.76 2.63
C SER A 66 10.43 7.87 3.88
N LEU A 67 11.50 7.08 3.98
CA LEU A 67 12.36 7.10 5.15
C LEU A 67 13.04 8.46 5.33
N ALA A 68 13.57 9.04 4.24
CA ALA A 68 14.19 10.37 4.28
C ALA A 68 13.20 11.44 4.75
N LEU A 69 12.00 11.50 4.15
CA LEU A 69 10.98 12.48 4.52
C LEU A 69 10.48 12.26 5.96
N MET A 70 10.28 11.02 6.39
CA MET A 70 9.90 10.73 7.77
C MET A 70 10.98 11.22 8.75
N ILE A 71 12.26 10.97 8.48
CA ILE A 71 13.37 11.46 9.33
C ILE A 71 13.39 12.99 9.38
N ILE A 72 13.29 13.67 8.23
CA ILE A 72 13.34 15.13 8.12
C ILE A 72 12.14 15.77 8.83
N LEU A 73 10.92 15.31 8.53
CA LEU A 73 9.68 15.88 9.06
C LEU A 73 9.50 15.61 10.55
N SER A 74 9.97 14.46 11.05
CA SER A 74 9.86 14.07 12.47
C SER A 74 11.07 14.50 13.32
N ARG A 75 12.13 15.03 12.71
CA ARG A 75 13.45 15.22 13.35
C ARG A 75 13.95 13.92 13.99
N GLY A 76 13.83 12.82 13.26
CA GLY A 76 14.27 11.47 13.67
C GLY A 76 13.28 10.68 14.55
N LYS A 77 12.11 11.23 14.90
CA LYS A 77 11.08 10.56 15.72
C LYS A 77 10.20 9.60 14.90
N LEU A 78 10.80 8.53 14.39
CA LEU A 78 10.11 7.54 13.53
C LEU A 78 8.94 6.82 14.21
N TYR A 79 8.89 6.77 15.53
CA TYR A 79 7.74 6.20 16.26
C TYR A 79 6.42 6.96 16.00
N GLU A 80 6.46 8.22 15.55
CA GLU A 80 5.28 9.00 15.14
C GLU A 80 4.69 8.46 13.83
N TYR A 81 5.55 7.90 12.98
CA TYR A 81 5.20 7.31 11.68
C TYR A 81 4.93 5.80 11.77
N GLY A 82 4.97 5.22 12.98
CA GLY A 82 4.48 3.87 13.23
C GLY A 82 5.56 2.81 13.34
N PHE A 83 6.82 3.22 13.48
CA PHE A 83 7.91 2.36 13.92
C PHE A 83 7.74 2.04 15.41
N ARG A 84 6.73 1.21 15.71
CA ARG A 84 6.37 0.75 17.05
C ARG A 84 6.12 -0.74 17.01
N LEU A 85 6.48 -1.43 18.07
CA LEU A 85 6.10 -2.82 18.25
C LEU A 85 4.62 -2.93 18.60
N VAL A 86 4.03 -4.08 18.27
CA VAL A 86 2.62 -4.39 18.53
C VAL A 86 2.53 -5.74 19.21
N ALA A 87 1.52 -5.89 20.08
CA ALA A 87 1.21 -7.20 20.65
C ALA A 87 0.74 -8.18 19.56
N PHE A 88 0.89 -9.48 19.83
CA PHE A 88 0.48 -10.53 18.89
C PHE A 88 -1.03 -10.51 18.58
N LYS A 89 -1.89 -10.17 19.55
CA LYS A 89 -3.35 -10.21 19.38
C LYS A 89 -3.86 -9.29 18.24
N PRO A 90 -3.52 -7.98 18.19
CA PRO A 90 -3.90 -7.13 17.05
C PRO A 90 -3.33 -7.61 15.71
N LEU A 91 -2.09 -8.10 15.70
CA LEU A 91 -1.46 -8.65 14.49
C LEU A 91 -2.23 -9.86 13.95
N LEU A 92 -2.52 -10.83 14.83
CA LEU A 92 -3.30 -12.01 14.48
C LEU A 92 -4.69 -11.63 13.96
N LYS A 93 -5.38 -10.69 14.64
CA LYS A 93 -6.69 -10.19 14.20
C LYS A 93 -6.61 -9.58 12.80
N ALA A 94 -5.55 -8.83 12.50
CA ALA A 94 -5.37 -8.21 11.19
C ALA A 94 -5.22 -9.27 10.08
N VAL A 95 -4.42 -10.31 10.31
CA VAL A 95 -4.25 -11.44 9.38
C VAL A 95 -5.56 -12.22 9.22
N LEU A 96 -6.21 -12.59 10.33
CA LEU A 96 -7.44 -13.40 10.31
C LEU A 96 -8.62 -12.71 9.60
N ILE A 97 -8.70 -11.37 9.64
CA ILE A 97 -9.71 -10.62 8.88
C ILE A 97 -9.33 -10.53 7.40
N SER A 98 -8.03 -10.40 7.10
CA SER A 98 -7.56 -10.19 5.72
C SER A 98 -7.74 -11.40 4.83
N ILE A 99 -7.55 -12.61 5.36
CA ILE A 99 -7.73 -13.87 4.62
C ILE A 99 -9.12 -13.99 3.98
N PRO A 100 -10.24 -14.00 4.75
CA PRO A 100 -11.57 -14.17 4.18
C PRO A 100 -11.96 -13.02 3.26
N VAL A 101 -11.53 -11.78 3.55
CA VAL A 101 -11.80 -10.64 2.67
C VAL A 101 -11.12 -10.86 1.31
N MET A 102 -9.84 -11.23 1.29
CA MET A 102 -9.14 -11.47 0.03
C MET A 102 -9.74 -12.66 -0.74
N LEU A 103 -10.16 -13.73 -0.06
CA LEU A 103 -10.85 -14.86 -0.69
C LEU A 103 -12.15 -14.42 -1.38
N VAL A 104 -12.98 -13.61 -0.72
CA VAL A 104 -14.20 -13.06 -1.33
C VAL A 104 -13.87 -12.19 -2.54
N LEU A 105 -12.85 -11.32 -2.44
CA LEU A 105 -12.42 -10.47 -3.55
C LEU A 105 -11.89 -11.28 -4.72
N MET A 106 -11.20 -12.39 -4.48
CA MET A 106 -10.77 -13.31 -5.52
C MET A 106 -11.93 -13.95 -6.26
N VAL A 107 -12.96 -14.42 -5.54
CA VAL A 107 -14.17 -14.98 -6.17
C VAL A 107 -14.87 -13.93 -7.04
N ILE A 108 -15.01 -12.70 -6.53
CA ILE A 108 -15.58 -11.58 -7.29
C ILE A 108 -14.75 -11.30 -8.55
N MET A 109 -13.43 -11.27 -8.42
CA MET A 109 -12.52 -11.06 -9.55
C MET A 109 -12.65 -12.16 -10.59
N MET A 110 -12.73 -13.43 -10.18
CA MET A 110 -12.91 -14.57 -11.07
C MET A 110 -14.23 -14.47 -11.85
N ILE A 111 -15.34 -14.17 -11.17
CA ILE A 111 -16.64 -13.95 -11.81
C ILE A 111 -16.57 -12.77 -12.78
N SER A 112 -16.00 -11.64 -12.35
CA SER A 112 -15.85 -10.43 -13.17
C SER A 112 -15.07 -10.70 -14.46
N VAL A 113 -13.98 -11.46 -14.38
CA VAL A 113 -13.17 -11.83 -15.53
C VAL A 113 -13.93 -12.80 -16.45
N MET A 114 -14.59 -13.82 -15.91
CA MET A 114 -15.43 -14.75 -16.70
C MET A 114 -16.52 -14.02 -17.49
N LEU A 115 -17.22 -13.08 -16.85
CA LEU A 115 -18.27 -12.29 -17.50
C LEU A 115 -17.74 -11.32 -18.57
N SER A 116 -16.48 -10.91 -18.46
CA SER A 116 -15.85 -10.01 -19.42
C SER A 116 -15.36 -10.69 -20.71
N GLY A 117 -15.39 -12.03 -20.78
CA GLY A 117 -14.88 -12.79 -21.92
C GLY A 117 -13.36 -12.75 -22.08
N VAL A 118 -12.62 -12.18 -21.12
CA VAL A 118 -11.16 -12.23 -21.09
C VAL A 118 -10.75 -13.67 -20.78
N MET A 119 -9.96 -14.28 -21.68
CA MET A 119 -9.54 -15.69 -21.57
C MET A 119 -8.67 -15.94 -20.34
N PRO A 120 -8.92 -17.02 -19.56
CA PRO A 120 -8.12 -17.46 -18.41
C PRO A 120 -6.63 -17.68 -18.68
N GLY A 121 -5.84 -16.61 -18.72
CA GLY A 121 -4.39 -16.65 -18.78
C GLY A 121 -3.78 -16.31 -17.41
N SER A 122 -3.34 -17.34 -16.68
CA SER A 122 -2.53 -17.31 -15.44
C SER A 122 -2.63 -16.01 -14.64
N TYR A 123 -3.78 -15.75 -14.04
CA TYR A 123 -4.09 -14.44 -13.46
C TYR A 123 -3.38 -14.19 -12.13
N GLY A 124 -2.52 -13.17 -12.12
CA GLY A 124 -1.79 -12.70 -10.95
C GLY A 124 -0.35 -12.29 -11.33
N PRO A 125 0.33 -11.43 -10.55
CA PRO A 125 1.71 -11.02 -10.83
C PRO A 125 2.67 -12.21 -11.02
N VAL A 126 2.41 -13.31 -10.30
CA VAL A 126 3.24 -14.53 -10.35
C VAL A 126 2.92 -15.39 -11.56
N GLY A 127 1.63 -15.50 -11.92
CA GLY A 127 1.19 -16.26 -13.09
C GLY A 127 1.46 -15.57 -14.43
N GLN A 128 1.36 -14.24 -14.50
CA GLN A 128 1.55 -13.48 -15.75
C GLN A 128 3.00 -13.11 -16.04
N MET A 129 3.85 -12.91 -15.02
CA MET A 129 5.24 -12.48 -15.25
C MET A 129 6.24 -13.64 -15.37
N GLY A 130 5.79 -14.90 -15.34
CA GLY A 130 6.68 -16.06 -15.32
C GLY A 130 7.65 -16.02 -14.12
N MET A 131 7.24 -15.38 -13.03
CA MET A 131 8.09 -15.13 -11.87
C MET A 131 8.20 -16.41 -11.06
N SER A 132 9.44 -16.81 -10.71
CA SER A 132 9.63 -17.94 -9.81
C SER A 132 9.04 -17.65 -8.44
N LEU A 133 8.55 -18.69 -7.74
CA LEU A 133 7.96 -18.56 -6.41
C LEU A 133 8.89 -17.82 -5.43
N ASN A 134 10.19 -18.09 -5.49
CA ASN A 134 11.19 -17.42 -4.64
C ASN A 134 11.25 -15.90 -4.90
N LYS A 135 11.19 -15.49 -6.17
CA LYS A 135 11.11 -14.07 -6.52
C LYS A 135 9.79 -13.45 -6.07
N ALA A 136 8.68 -14.17 -6.17
CA ALA A 136 7.39 -13.69 -5.68
C ALA A 136 7.40 -13.45 -4.16
N ILE A 137 7.94 -14.40 -3.38
CA ILE A 137 8.08 -14.28 -1.93
C ILE A 137 8.91 -13.05 -1.56
N ILE A 138 10.08 -12.89 -2.19
CA ILE A 138 11.02 -11.82 -1.82
C ILE A 138 10.51 -10.46 -2.32
N SER A 139 10.26 -10.32 -3.62
CA SER A 139 9.94 -9.03 -4.23
C SER A 139 8.51 -8.58 -3.94
N VAL A 140 7.52 -9.46 -4.08
CA VAL A 140 6.10 -9.08 -3.98
C VAL A 140 5.61 -9.17 -2.54
N TRP A 141 5.87 -10.29 -1.86
CA TRP A 141 5.31 -10.48 -0.52
C TRP A 141 6.08 -9.68 0.51
N LEU A 142 7.41 -9.68 0.49
CA LEU A 142 8.19 -9.00 1.53
C LEU A 142 8.50 -7.55 1.15
N ILE A 143 9.21 -7.33 0.04
CA ILE A 143 9.75 -6.02 -0.32
C ILE A 143 8.63 -5.05 -0.67
N ALA A 144 7.77 -5.39 -1.64
CA ALA A 144 6.71 -4.49 -2.09
C ALA A 144 5.71 -4.16 -0.98
N SER A 145 5.21 -5.16 -0.26
CA SER A 145 4.30 -4.91 0.87
C SER A 145 4.94 -4.02 1.93
N THR A 146 6.23 -4.20 2.26
CA THR A 146 6.88 -3.35 3.26
C THR A 146 7.08 -1.92 2.77
N CYS A 147 7.56 -1.74 1.54
CA CYS A 147 7.89 -0.43 0.99
C CYS A 147 6.63 0.41 0.73
N GLU A 148 5.57 -0.19 0.20
CA GLU A 148 4.30 0.49 -0.03
C GLU A 148 3.63 0.89 1.29
N GLU A 149 3.66 0.02 2.31
CA GLU A 149 3.11 0.38 3.63
C GLU A 149 3.95 1.45 4.35
N LEU A 150 5.28 1.46 4.19
CA LEU A 150 6.13 2.54 4.67
C LEU A 150 5.76 3.89 4.04
N PHE A 151 5.41 3.89 2.76
CA PHE A 151 4.96 5.10 2.08
C PHE A 151 3.55 5.52 2.49
N PHE A 152 2.55 4.66 2.28
CA PHE A 152 1.16 5.02 2.48
C PHE A 152 0.79 5.12 3.98
N ARG A 153 1.21 4.17 4.81
CA ARG A 153 0.81 4.06 6.24
C ARG A 153 1.87 4.61 7.18
N GLY A 154 3.11 4.68 6.72
CA GLY A 154 4.18 5.42 7.37
C GLY A 154 4.05 6.90 7.04
N LEU A 155 4.68 7.32 5.94
CA LEU A 155 4.82 8.72 5.57
C LEU A 155 3.48 9.44 5.41
N LEU A 156 2.63 9.00 4.48
CA LEU A 156 1.42 9.76 4.10
C LEU A 156 0.41 9.80 5.25
N TYR A 157 0.08 8.65 5.84
CA TYR A 157 -0.79 8.60 7.02
C TYR A 157 -0.20 9.41 8.19
N GLY A 158 1.09 9.26 8.49
CA GLY A 158 1.76 9.99 9.57
C GLY A 158 1.68 11.51 9.39
N PHE A 159 1.86 12.00 8.16
CA PHE A 159 1.71 13.41 7.82
C PHE A 159 0.26 13.90 8.01
N LEU A 160 -0.72 13.07 7.64
CA LEU A 160 -2.15 13.37 7.74
C LEU A 160 -2.75 13.08 9.13
N ALA A 161 -2.02 12.43 10.04
CA ALA A 161 -2.51 11.98 11.35
C ALA A 161 -3.25 13.04 12.20
N PRO A 162 -2.90 14.35 12.15
CA PRO A 162 -3.67 15.39 12.83
C PRO A 162 -5.14 15.50 12.38
N LEU A 163 -5.50 14.93 11.21
CA LEU A 163 -6.85 14.92 10.66
C LEU A 163 -7.68 13.70 11.10
N LYS A 164 -7.16 12.86 12.01
CA LYS A 164 -7.81 11.60 12.43
C LYS A 164 -9.21 11.78 13.04
N GLU A 165 -9.50 12.96 13.60
CA GLU A 165 -10.81 13.28 14.19
C GLU A 165 -11.89 13.53 13.13
N LYS A 166 -11.48 13.73 11.86
CA LYS A 166 -12.39 13.80 10.72
C LYS A 166 -12.52 12.42 10.11
N GLY A 167 -13.71 12.05 9.66
CA GLY A 167 -13.95 10.76 9.04
C GLY A 167 -15.43 10.44 8.91
N PHE A 168 -15.74 9.17 8.69
CA PHE A 168 -17.09 8.65 8.68
C PHE A 168 -17.15 7.33 9.45
N SER A 169 -18.33 6.98 9.93
CA SER A 169 -18.56 5.68 10.56
C SER A 169 -19.21 4.72 9.57
N LEU A 170 -18.74 3.48 9.55
CA LEU A 170 -19.30 2.40 8.74
C LEU A 170 -19.44 1.16 9.63
N PHE A 171 -20.66 0.63 9.79
CA PHE A 171 -20.94 -0.52 10.67
C PHE A 171 -20.34 -0.38 12.10
N ARG A 172 -20.42 0.83 12.69
CA ARG A 172 -19.85 1.20 13.99
C ARG A 172 -18.31 1.25 14.05
N ILE A 173 -17.63 1.06 12.94
CA ILE A 173 -16.19 1.27 12.80
C ILE A 173 -15.99 2.72 12.34
N GLN A 174 -15.21 3.50 13.10
CA GLN A 174 -14.80 4.84 12.69
C GLN A 174 -13.64 4.71 11.70
N ILE A 175 -13.82 5.27 10.50
CA ILE A 175 -12.79 5.34 9.47
C ILE A 175 -12.38 6.80 9.33
N SER A 176 -11.14 7.09 9.70
CA SER A 176 -10.62 8.45 9.65
C SER A 176 -10.32 8.91 8.22
N LEU A 177 -10.23 10.23 8.06
CA LEU A 177 -9.86 10.86 6.81
C LEU A 177 -8.45 10.44 6.34
N PRO A 178 -7.41 10.36 7.19
CA PRO A 178 -6.12 9.80 6.81
C PRO A 178 -6.21 8.37 6.26
N VAL A 179 -6.97 7.48 6.91
CA VAL A 179 -7.17 6.10 6.42
C VAL A 179 -7.80 6.12 5.02
N THR A 180 -8.85 6.92 4.85
CA THR A 180 -9.58 7.03 3.58
C THR A 180 -8.69 7.52 2.45
N VAL A 181 -7.95 8.61 2.68
CA VAL A 181 -7.04 9.19 1.67
C VAL A 181 -5.95 8.19 1.27
N CYS A 182 -5.31 7.56 2.26
CA CYS A 182 -4.26 6.57 1.98
C CYS A 182 -4.80 5.35 1.23
N ALA A 183 -5.98 4.85 1.61
CA ALA A 183 -6.61 3.70 0.94
C ALA A 183 -6.96 4.00 -0.52
N LEU A 184 -7.57 5.16 -0.79
CA LEU A 184 -7.91 5.58 -2.15
C LEU A 184 -6.66 5.83 -2.99
N MET A 185 -5.65 6.52 -2.46
CA MET A 185 -4.40 6.75 -3.19
C MET A 185 -3.65 5.44 -3.46
N PHE A 186 -3.68 4.50 -2.53
CA PHE A 186 -3.09 3.18 -2.71
C PHE A 186 -3.77 2.42 -3.86
N GLY A 187 -5.10 2.40 -3.89
CA GLY A 187 -5.86 1.83 -5.00
C GLY A 187 -5.60 2.52 -6.33
N LEU A 188 -5.75 3.84 -6.38
CA LEU A 188 -5.56 4.64 -7.61
C LEU A 188 -4.13 4.55 -8.15
N GLY A 189 -3.12 4.36 -7.29
CA GLY A 189 -1.74 4.14 -7.70
C GLY A 189 -1.56 2.94 -8.64
N HIS A 190 -2.47 1.96 -8.57
CA HIS A 190 -2.45 0.77 -9.42
C HIS A 190 -3.07 1.00 -10.82
N LEU A 191 -3.62 2.18 -11.11
CA LEU A 191 -4.07 2.52 -12.46
C LEU A 191 -2.91 2.54 -13.48
N CYS A 192 -1.66 2.63 -13.02
CA CYS A 192 -0.48 2.47 -13.88
C CYS A 192 -0.45 1.12 -14.61
N LEU A 193 -1.11 0.09 -14.07
CA LEU A 193 -1.21 -1.24 -14.66
C LEU A 193 -2.11 -1.30 -15.92
N LEU A 194 -2.87 -0.24 -16.24
CA LEU A 194 -3.68 -0.16 -17.47
C LEU A 194 -2.83 -0.30 -18.75
N SER A 195 -1.53 -0.02 -18.66
CA SER A 195 -0.60 -0.20 -19.78
C SER A 195 -0.15 -1.65 -20.00
N MET A 196 -0.41 -2.55 -19.04
CA MET A 196 0.12 -3.93 -19.03
C MET A 196 -0.97 -5.00 -18.97
N MET A 197 -2.19 -4.66 -18.55
CA MET A 197 -3.25 -5.63 -18.27
C MET A 197 -4.62 -5.13 -18.77
N PRO A 198 -5.57 -6.03 -19.06
CA PRO A 198 -6.94 -5.66 -19.40
C PRO A 198 -7.60 -4.78 -18.33
N GLY A 199 -8.39 -3.80 -18.75
CA GLY A 199 -9.01 -2.80 -17.86
C GLY A 199 -9.85 -3.40 -16.73
N VAL A 200 -10.59 -4.50 -17.00
CA VAL A 200 -11.38 -5.21 -15.98
C VAL A 200 -10.49 -5.79 -14.86
N MET A 201 -9.30 -6.28 -15.20
CA MET A 201 -8.35 -6.81 -14.21
C MET A 201 -7.78 -5.68 -13.37
N VAL A 202 -7.42 -4.56 -14.01
CA VAL A 202 -6.92 -3.39 -13.29
C VAL A 202 -7.99 -2.82 -12.36
N ALA A 203 -9.25 -2.77 -12.80
CA ALA A 203 -10.36 -2.36 -11.95
C ALA A 203 -10.49 -3.27 -10.71
N ASN A 204 -10.40 -4.59 -10.89
CA ASN A 204 -10.40 -5.54 -9.78
C ASN A 204 -9.21 -5.34 -8.82
N ILE A 205 -8.00 -5.09 -9.35
CA ILE A 205 -6.81 -4.78 -8.54
C ILE A 205 -7.01 -3.48 -7.77
N VAL A 206 -7.50 -2.41 -8.40
CA VAL A 206 -7.77 -1.11 -7.75
C VAL A 206 -8.77 -1.27 -6.63
N VAL A 207 -9.85 -2.03 -6.83
CA VAL A 207 -10.85 -2.31 -5.79
C VAL A 207 -10.22 -3.12 -4.65
N ALA A 208 -9.51 -4.20 -4.95
CA ALA A 208 -8.90 -5.06 -3.94
C ALA A 208 -7.82 -4.33 -3.12
N THR A 209 -6.95 -3.56 -3.77
CA THR A 209 -5.91 -2.77 -3.12
C THR A 209 -6.51 -1.60 -2.33
N THR A 210 -7.62 -0.99 -2.78
CA THR A 210 -8.36 0.00 -1.97
C THR A 210 -8.91 -0.62 -0.69
N ILE A 211 -9.49 -1.82 -0.76
CA ILE A 211 -10.00 -2.52 0.43
C ILE A 211 -8.86 -2.93 1.37
N CYS A 212 -7.76 -3.46 0.83
CA CYS A 212 -6.50 -3.67 1.57
C CYS A 212 -6.03 -2.37 2.25
N GLY A 213 -6.10 -1.27 1.49
CA GLY A 213 -6.05 0.14 1.90
C GLY A 213 -6.68 0.40 3.27
N PHE A 214 -8.00 0.23 3.29
CA PHE A 214 -8.84 0.48 4.45
C PHE A 214 -8.50 -0.44 5.62
N ILE A 215 -8.31 -1.74 5.38
CA ILE A 215 -8.02 -2.71 6.46
C ILE A 215 -6.66 -2.40 7.10
N ALA A 216 -5.62 -2.25 6.29
CA ALA A 216 -4.27 -1.93 6.77
C ALA A 216 -4.23 -0.57 7.48
N GLY A 217 -4.90 0.45 6.92
CA GLY A 217 -5.00 1.77 7.53
C GLY A 217 -5.74 1.75 8.87
N TYR A 218 -6.84 0.99 8.96
CA TYR A 218 -7.57 0.81 10.21
C TYR A 218 -6.69 0.18 11.30
N PHE A 219 -5.98 -0.91 11.01
CA PHE A 219 -5.09 -1.53 12.00
C PHE A 219 -3.88 -0.65 12.34
N ARG A 220 -3.35 0.11 11.38
CA ARG A 220 -2.30 1.10 11.62
C ARG A 220 -2.76 2.19 12.59
N GLU A 221 -3.98 2.68 12.43
CA GLU A 221 -4.57 3.70 13.29
C GLU A 221 -4.81 3.18 14.71
N GLN A 222 -5.42 1.99 14.83
CA GLN A 222 -5.75 1.39 16.12
C GLN A 222 -4.53 1.02 16.95
N THR A 223 -3.46 0.56 16.30
CA THR A 223 -2.25 0.06 17.00
C THR A 223 -1.14 1.08 17.09
N GLY A 224 -1.17 2.12 16.25
CA GLY A 224 -0.04 3.04 16.12
C GLY A 224 1.19 2.41 15.44
N SER A 225 1.10 1.19 14.88
CA SER A 225 2.23 0.42 14.34
C SER A 225 2.04 0.09 12.86
N LEU A 226 3.14 0.07 12.10
CA LEU A 226 3.18 -0.39 10.71
C LEU A 226 3.09 -1.91 10.57
N ILE A 227 3.46 -2.67 11.61
CA ILE A 227 3.57 -4.13 11.52
C ILE A 227 2.23 -4.78 11.13
N PRO A 228 1.07 -4.44 11.73
CA PRO A 228 -0.21 -4.98 11.30
C PRO A 228 -0.59 -4.60 9.86
N ALA A 229 -0.25 -3.39 9.41
CA ALA A 229 -0.53 -2.93 8.06
C ALA A 229 0.27 -3.72 7.02
N ILE A 230 1.57 -3.91 7.29
CA ILE A 230 2.45 -4.77 6.48
C ILE A 230 1.89 -6.19 6.44
N ALA A 231 1.48 -6.76 7.58
CA ALA A 231 0.94 -8.11 7.63
C ALA A 231 -0.38 -8.26 6.84
N VAL A 232 -1.28 -7.27 6.89
CA VAL A 232 -2.51 -7.23 6.07
C VAL A 232 -2.14 -7.30 4.59
N HIS A 233 -1.25 -6.43 4.15
CA HIS A 233 -0.85 -6.35 2.76
C HIS A 233 -0.14 -7.62 2.30
N MET A 234 0.81 -8.12 3.08
CA MET A 234 1.45 -9.42 2.84
C MET A 234 0.42 -10.54 2.68
N THR A 235 -0.60 -10.57 3.53
CA THR A 235 -1.69 -11.56 3.46
C THR A 235 -2.46 -11.45 2.14
N PHE A 236 -2.79 -10.23 1.70
CA PHE A 236 -3.44 -10.00 0.41
C PHE A 236 -2.57 -10.49 -0.75
N ASN A 237 -1.27 -10.19 -0.73
CA ASN A 237 -0.34 -10.64 -1.76
C ASN A 237 -0.17 -12.17 -1.76
N ILE A 238 -0.03 -12.80 -0.60
CA ILE A 238 0.08 -14.25 -0.46
C ILE A 238 -1.19 -14.93 -1.00
N VAL A 239 -2.36 -14.59 -0.45
CA VAL A 239 -3.63 -15.22 -0.84
C VAL A 239 -3.92 -14.96 -2.32
N GLY A 240 -3.77 -13.71 -2.76
CA GLY A 240 -4.05 -13.30 -4.14
C GLY A 240 -3.11 -13.90 -5.19
N SER A 241 -1.88 -14.27 -4.82
CA SER A 241 -0.93 -14.89 -5.74
C SER A 241 -0.85 -16.42 -5.66
N THR A 242 -1.21 -17.04 -4.53
CA THR A 242 -1.09 -18.50 -4.34
C THR A 242 -2.27 -19.27 -4.90
N LEU A 243 -3.50 -18.81 -4.71
CA LEU A 243 -4.70 -19.50 -5.19
C LEU A 243 -4.74 -19.71 -6.72
N PRO A 244 -4.34 -18.71 -7.55
CA PRO A 244 -4.26 -18.93 -9.00
C PRO A 244 -3.18 -19.95 -9.40
N LEU A 245 -2.11 -20.10 -8.59
CA LEU A 245 -1.07 -21.11 -8.82
C LEU A 245 -1.51 -22.52 -8.43
N LEU A 246 -2.51 -22.66 -7.54
CA LEU A 246 -3.07 -23.96 -7.14
C LEU A 246 -4.25 -24.40 -8.01
N ALA A 247 -4.85 -23.46 -8.74
CA ALA A 247 -5.98 -23.70 -9.63
C ALA A 247 -5.58 -23.94 -11.11
N GLY A 248 -4.29 -23.80 -11.42
CA GLY A 248 -3.68 -24.17 -12.72
C GLY A 248 -2.87 -25.46 -12.60
#